data_AF-A0A9D7TT50-F1
#
_entry.id   AF-A0A9D7TT50-F1
#
_cell.length_a   1.000
_cell.length_b   1.000
_cell.length_c   1.000
_cell.angle_alpha   90.00
_cell.angle_beta   90.00
_cell.angle_gamma   90.00
#
_symmetry.space_group_name_H-M   'P 1'
#
loop_
_entity.id
_entity.type
_entity.pdbx_description
1 polymer ?
#
loop_
_entity_poly.entity_id
_entity_poly.type
_entity_poly.pdbx_seq_one_letter_code
_entity_poly.pdbx_strand_id
1 'polypeptide(L)'
;MNIERENKYYYPQLDAIRGIGIVCIFFYHAYKPHFGQSLIAQISTFFYSNLYLSIDLFFVLSSFLITFLAFNEVEKNGNFSFKNYFIRRALRIWPLYYLLMLVSFVFIRLLANQMGETITLPPAAWYLFFVSNFYSEGHVFFLQQLWTLSVEEQFYIVWGLSLLFFTKK
;
A
#
# COMPACT_ATOMS: atom_id res chain seq x y z
N MET A 1 34.03 11.71 -27.35
CA MET A 1 33.66 11.81 -25.92
C MET A 1 32.14 11.68 -25.84
N ASN A 2 31.63 10.45 -25.83
CA ASN A 2 30.19 10.17 -25.91
C ASN A 2 29.56 10.37 -24.53
N ILE A 3 28.88 11.50 -24.36
CA ILE A 3 27.97 11.74 -23.24
C ILE A 3 26.58 11.39 -23.74
N GLU A 4 26.26 10.10 -23.78
CA GLU A 4 24.86 9.65 -23.77
C GLU A 4 24.63 9.03 -22.38
N ARG A 5 24.39 9.91 -21.40
CA ARG A 5 24.04 9.50 -20.04
C ARG A 5 22.55 9.19 -19.97
N GLU A 6 22.28 7.89 -19.90
CA GLU A 6 21.11 7.21 -19.31
C GLU A 6 19.77 7.95 -19.37
N ASN A 7 18.90 7.50 -20.29
CA ASN A 7 17.46 7.67 -20.13
C ASN A 7 17.02 6.91 -18.86
N LYS A 8 17.02 7.62 -17.73
CA LYS A 8 16.38 7.13 -16.52
C LYS A 8 14.88 7.17 -16.78
N TYR A 9 14.32 6.09 -17.33
CA TYR A 9 12.89 5.95 -17.60
C TYR A 9 12.10 6.10 -16.30
N TYR A 10 11.70 7.35 -16.01
CA TYR A 10 10.85 7.74 -14.90
C TYR A 10 9.56 8.24 -15.52
N TYR A 11 8.45 7.58 -15.19
CA TYR A 11 7.13 7.90 -15.70
C TYR A 11 6.32 8.59 -14.60
N PRO A 12 6.46 9.91 -14.41
CA PRO A 12 5.74 10.65 -13.37
C PRO A 12 4.22 10.51 -13.49
N GLN A 13 3.70 10.26 -14.70
CA GLN A 13 2.28 10.04 -14.95
C GLN A 13 1.77 8.78 -14.23
N LEU A 14 2.57 7.71 -14.19
CA LEU A 14 2.19 6.48 -13.49
C LEU A 14 2.17 6.69 -11.98
N ASP A 15 3.13 7.45 -11.45
CA ASP A 15 3.14 7.81 -10.03
C ASP A 15 1.97 8.73 -9.66
N ALA A 16 1.55 9.64 -10.54
CA ALA A 16 0.35 10.46 -10.34
C ALA A 16 -0.93 9.60 -10.28
N ILE A 17 -1.09 8.67 -11.22
CA ILE A 17 -2.26 7.76 -11.23
C ILE A 17 -2.26 6.88 -9.98
N ARG A 18 -1.09 6.38 -9.54
CA ARG A 18 -0.97 5.66 -8.26
C ARG A 18 -1.36 6.54 -7.07
N GLY A 19 -0.95 7.81 -7.07
CA GLY A 19 -1.35 8.79 -6.05
C GLY A 19 -2.86 8.95 -5.96
N ILE A 20 -3.54 9.08 -7.12
CA ILE A 20 -5.01 9.11 -7.18
C ILE A 20 -5.60 7.80 -6.63
N GLY A 21 -5.04 6.65 -7.02
CA GLY A 21 -5.44 5.34 -6.52
C GLY A 21 -5.36 5.24 -4.99
N ILE A 22 -4.28 5.71 -4.38
CA ILE A 22 -4.11 5.74 -2.92
C ILE A 22 -5.19 6.60 -2.24
N VAL A 23 -5.52 7.76 -2.81
CA VAL A 23 -6.60 8.61 -2.28
C VAL A 23 -7.95 7.90 -2.35
N CYS A 24 -8.25 7.24 -3.46
CA CYS A 24 -9.47 6.44 -3.60
C CYS A 24 -9.51 5.25 -2.63
N ILE A 25 -8.40 4.55 -2.43
CA ILE A 25 -8.24 3.47 -1.44
C ILE A 25 -8.47 4.01 -0.02
N PHE A 26 -7.94 5.19 0.28
CA PHE A 26 -8.17 5.84 1.56
C PHE A 26 -9.67 6.04 1.80
N PHE A 27 -10.39 6.62 0.83
CA PHE A 27 -11.84 6.80 0.92
C PHE A 27 -12.61 5.48 0.99
N TYR A 28 -12.17 4.44 0.28
CA TYR A 28 -12.79 3.12 0.35
C TYR A 28 -12.78 2.54 1.77
N HIS A 29 -11.67 2.70 2.49
CA HIS A 29 -11.53 2.21 3.86
C HIS A 29 -12.09 3.19 4.90
N ALA A 30 -12.07 4.50 4.62
CA ALA A 30 -12.47 5.55 5.56
C ALA A 30 -13.98 5.81 5.56
N TYR A 31 -14.60 5.79 4.39
CA TYR A 31 -15.99 6.18 4.21
C TYR A 31 -16.90 4.94 4.31
N LYS A 32 -18.01 5.06 5.03
CA LYS A 32 -19.12 4.11 4.94
C LYS A 32 -20.34 4.89 4.47
N PRO A 33 -20.88 4.64 3.25
CA PRO A 33 -22.01 5.39 2.75
C PRO A 33 -23.24 5.15 3.63
N HIS A 34 -24.02 6.21 3.84
CA HIS A 34 -25.36 6.08 4.39
C HIS A 34 -26.29 5.52 3.30
N PHE A 35 -26.82 4.33 3.53
CA PHE A 35 -27.82 3.74 2.64
C PHE A 35 -29.17 4.47 2.81
N GLY A 36 -29.73 4.96 1.71
CA GLY A 36 -30.97 5.71 1.71
C GLY A 36 -31.54 5.87 0.30
N GLN A 37 -32.80 6.30 0.20
CA GLN A 37 -33.51 6.44 -1.08
C GLN A 37 -33.25 7.78 -1.78
N SER A 38 -32.62 8.75 -1.11
CA SER A 38 -32.33 10.05 -1.70
C SER A 38 -31.36 9.91 -2.88
N LEU A 39 -31.47 10.81 -3.86
CA LEU A 39 -30.55 10.83 -5.01
C LEU A 39 -29.08 10.91 -4.58
N ILE A 40 -28.79 11.71 -3.56
CA ILE A 40 -27.44 11.86 -2.99
C ILE A 40 -26.94 10.53 -2.41
N ALA A 41 -27.79 9.78 -1.71
CA ALA A 41 -27.43 8.47 -1.14
C ALA A 41 -27.19 7.42 -2.22
N GLN A 42 -27.96 7.45 -3.32
CA GLN A 42 -27.75 6.54 -4.46
C GLN A 42 -26.42 6.83 -5.18
N ILE A 43 -26.12 8.12 -5.42
CA ILE A 43 -24.85 8.54 -6.02
C ILE A 43 -23.67 8.15 -5.13
N SER A 44 -23.73 8.45 -3.82
CA SER A 44 -22.64 8.11 -2.90
C SER A 44 -22.41 6.60 -2.80
N THR A 45 -23.49 5.81 -2.77
CA THR A 45 -23.42 4.35 -2.77
C THR A 45 -22.78 3.82 -4.06
N PHE A 46 -23.18 4.35 -5.22
CA PHE A 46 -22.60 3.97 -6.51
C PHE A 46 -21.09 4.23 -6.56
N PHE A 47 -20.63 5.42 -6.17
CA PHE A 47 -19.20 5.70 -6.16
C PHE A 47 -18.46 4.79 -5.18
N TYR A 48 -18.97 4.67 -3.95
CA TYR A 48 -18.36 3.84 -2.93
C TYR A 48 -18.22 2.37 -3.36
N SER A 49 -19.28 1.80 -3.95
CA SER A 49 -19.28 0.42 -4.42
C SER A 49 -18.29 0.16 -5.56
N ASN A 50 -17.72 1.20 -6.17
CA ASN A 50 -16.72 1.08 -7.24
C ASN A 50 -15.31 1.49 -6.79
N LEU A 51 -15.13 2.07 -5.59
CA LEU A 51 -13.80 2.48 -5.11
C LEU A 51 -12.85 1.30 -4.89
N TYR A 52 -13.36 0.07 -4.72
CA TYR A 52 -12.52 -1.14 -4.64
C TYR A 52 -11.65 -1.33 -5.90
N LEU A 53 -12.10 -0.88 -7.08
CA LEU A 53 -11.33 -0.95 -8.34
C LEU A 53 -10.01 -0.17 -8.26
N SER A 54 -9.92 0.81 -7.34
CA SER A 54 -8.67 1.55 -7.11
C SER A 54 -7.62 0.67 -6.44
N ILE A 55 -8.02 -0.34 -5.66
CA ILE A 55 -7.11 -1.34 -5.10
C ILE A 55 -6.48 -2.15 -6.24
N ASP A 56 -7.29 -2.64 -7.19
CA ASP A 56 -6.81 -3.38 -8.34
C ASP A 56 -5.87 -2.55 -9.22
N LEU A 57 -6.29 -1.32 -9.54
CA LEU A 57 -5.47 -0.37 -10.31
C LEU A 57 -4.12 -0.12 -9.63
N PHE A 58 -4.13 0.10 -8.32
CA PHE A 58 -2.93 0.34 -7.54
C PHE A 58 -1.97 -0.86 -7.61
N PHE A 59 -2.48 -2.08 -7.44
CA PHE A 59 -1.65 -3.28 -7.53
C PHE A 59 -1.12 -3.54 -8.95
N VAL A 60 -1.93 -3.31 -9.99
CA VAL A 60 -1.49 -3.43 -11.39
C VAL A 60 -0.38 -2.42 -11.72
N LEU A 61 -0.53 -1.16 -11.28
CA LEU A 61 0.50 -0.15 -11.52
C LEU A 61 1.76 -0.42 -10.69
N SER A 62 1.61 -0.83 -9.43
CA SER A 62 2.72 -1.24 -8.59
C SER A 62 3.47 -2.43 -9.22
N SER A 63 2.77 -3.47 -9.68
CA SER A 63 3.37 -4.65 -10.32
C SER A 63 4.11 -4.29 -11.62
N PHE A 64 3.51 -3.46 -12.47
CA PHE A 64 4.15 -2.97 -13.68
C PHE A 64 5.44 -2.21 -13.35
N LEU A 65 5.39 -1.25 -12.43
CA LEU A 65 6.52 -0.38 -12.12
C LEU A 65 7.67 -1.14 -11.45
N ILE A 66 7.37 -2.06 -10.52
CA ILE A 66 8.42 -2.88 -9.89
C ILE A 66 9.10 -3.81 -10.88
N THR A 67 8.35 -4.35 -11.84
CA THR A 67 8.85 -5.24 -12.88
C THR A 67 9.73 -4.47 -13.85
N PHE A 68 9.25 -3.33 -14.34
CA PHE A 68 10.00 -2.43 -15.20
C PHE A 68 11.34 -2.02 -14.57
N LEU A 69 11.32 -1.61 -13.30
CA LEU A 69 12.55 -1.26 -12.58
C LEU A 69 13.50 -2.44 -12.40
N ALA A 70 12.99 -3.66 -12.21
CA ALA A 70 13.81 -4.86 -12.10
C ALA A 70 14.47 -5.22 -13.44
N PHE A 71 13.75 -5.11 -14.55
CA PHE A 71 14.32 -5.31 -15.89
C PHE A 71 15.44 -4.32 -16.18
N ASN A 72 15.23 -3.03 -15.90
CA ASN A 72 16.26 -2.02 -16.06
C ASN A 72 17.49 -2.28 -15.17
N GLU A 73 17.29 -2.81 -13.96
CA GLU A 73 18.40 -3.21 -13.08
C GLU A 73 19.21 -4.36 -13.68
N VAL A 74 18.54 -5.37 -14.24
CA VAL A 74 19.19 -6.51 -14.90
C VAL A 74 19.92 -6.06 -16.16
N GLU A 75 19.33 -5.19 -16.97
CA GLU A 75 19.96 -4.65 -18.18
C GLU A 75 21.23 -3.86 -17.85
N LYS A 76 21.19 -3.05 -16.79
CA LYS A 76 22.31 -2.20 -16.38
C LYS A 76 23.42 -2.96 -15.64
N ASN A 77 23.06 -3.86 -14.73
CA ASN A 77 24.01 -4.52 -13.82
C ASN A 77 24.32 -5.97 -14.21
N GLY A 78 23.62 -6.52 -15.21
CA GLY A 78 23.72 -7.92 -15.65
C GLY A 78 23.07 -8.93 -14.69
N ASN A 79 22.53 -8.49 -13.55
CA ASN A 79 21.88 -9.35 -12.55
C ASN A 79 20.80 -8.60 -11.77
N PHE A 80 19.92 -9.38 -11.13
CA PHE A 80 18.90 -8.86 -10.21
C PHE A 80 19.36 -9.03 -8.75
N SER A 81 19.33 -7.95 -7.97
CA SER A 81 19.62 -7.98 -6.54
C SER A 81 18.34 -7.87 -5.72
N PHE A 82 17.86 -8.99 -5.19
CA PHE A 82 16.70 -9.02 -4.28
C PHE A 82 16.90 -8.10 -3.07
N LYS A 83 18.12 -8.06 -2.51
CA LYS A 83 18.45 -7.19 -1.37
C LYS A 83 18.25 -5.71 -1.71
N ASN A 84 18.80 -5.25 -2.84
CA ASN A 84 18.67 -3.84 -3.24
C ASN A 84 17.23 -3.52 -3.63
N TYR A 85 16.53 -4.44 -4.30
CA TYR A 85 15.11 -4.36 -4.59
C TYR A 85 14.29 -4.13 -3.31
N PHE A 86 14.52 -4.94 -2.28
CA PHE A 86 13.73 -4.90 -1.06
C PHE A 86 14.04 -3.67 -0.20
N ILE A 87 15.32 -3.33 -0.02
CA ILE A 87 15.73 -2.15 0.78
C ILE A 87 15.10 -0.87 0.24
N ARG A 88 15.10 -0.65 -1.08
CA ARG A 88 14.49 0.57 -1.67
C ARG A 88 13.00 0.67 -1.38
N ARG A 89 12.30 -0.45 -1.24
CA ARG A 89 10.85 -0.52 -0.97
C ARG A 89 10.57 -0.38 0.52
N ALA A 90 11.32 -1.09 1.36
CA ALA A 90 11.25 -0.96 2.80
C ALA A 90 11.48 0.49 3.25
N LEU A 91 12.53 1.16 2.75
CA LEU A 91 12.81 2.57 3.08
C LEU A 91 11.72 3.55 2.61
N ARG A 92 10.90 3.17 1.63
CA ARG A 92 9.78 3.99 1.14
C ARG A 92 8.51 3.78 1.97
N ILE A 93 8.17 2.53 2.30
CA ILE A 93 6.87 2.17 2.91
C ILE A 93 6.96 2.10 4.43
N TRP A 94 8.00 1.43 4.96
CA TRP A 94 8.06 1.10 6.39
C TRP A 94 8.04 2.32 7.31
N PRO A 95 8.75 3.45 7.02
CA PRO A 95 8.72 4.61 7.93
C PRO A 95 7.30 5.13 8.16
N LEU A 96 6.52 5.28 7.08
CA LEU A 96 5.14 5.77 7.18
C LEU A 96 4.21 4.71 7.77
N TYR A 97 4.40 3.44 7.42
CA TYR A 97 3.61 2.32 7.96
C TYR A 97 3.73 2.24 9.49
N TYR A 98 4.97 2.19 10.00
CA TYR A 98 5.20 2.08 11.44
C TYR A 98 4.83 3.36 12.19
N LEU A 99 4.94 4.53 11.56
CA LEU A 99 4.43 5.78 12.14
C LEU A 99 2.91 5.72 12.33
N LEU A 100 2.15 5.32 11.30
CA LEU A 100 0.69 5.19 11.39
C LEU A 100 0.28 4.12 12.41
N MET A 101 1.00 3.00 12.46
CA MET A 101 0.81 1.97 13.47
C MET A 101 1.04 2.54 14.88
N LEU A 102 2.15 3.24 15.13
CA LEU A 102 2.48 3.84 16.43
C LEU A 102 1.42 4.86 16.85
N VAL A 103 1.04 5.77 15.95
CA VAL A 103 -0.03 6.76 16.22
C VAL A 103 -1.34 6.04 16.57
N SER A 104 -1.69 4.99 15.84
CA SER A 104 -2.95 4.27 16.07
C SER A 104 -2.96 3.48 17.38
N PHE A 105 -1.84 2.85 17.75
CA PHE A 105 -1.78 2.02 18.96
C PHE A 105 -1.51 2.82 20.23
N VAL A 106 -0.70 3.88 20.15
CA VAL A 106 -0.29 4.68 21.32
C VAL A 106 -1.18 5.91 21.45
N PHE A 107 -1.21 6.78 20.44
CA PHE A 107 -1.84 8.09 20.56
C PHE A 107 -3.37 7.98 20.69
N ILE A 108 -4.02 7.15 19.88
CA ILE A 108 -5.48 6.96 19.96
C ILE A 108 -5.87 6.35 21.31
N ARG A 109 -5.09 5.39 21.82
CA ARG A 109 -5.38 4.78 23.13
C ARG A 109 -5.26 5.79 24.27
N LEU A 110 -4.24 6.65 24.23
CA LEU A 110 -4.07 7.72 25.21
C LEU A 110 -5.23 8.72 25.16
N LEU A 111 -5.63 9.14 23.96
CA LEU A 111 -6.74 10.07 23.77
C LEU A 111 -8.07 9.47 24.28
N ALA A 112 -8.36 8.22 23.95
CA ALA A 112 -9.56 7.53 24.44
C ALA A 112 -9.61 7.46 25.96
N ASN A 113 -8.50 7.06 26.59
CA ASN A 113 -8.40 7.02 28.05
C ASN A 113 -8.63 8.41 28.68
N GLN A 114 -8.13 9.50 28.06
CA GLN A 114 -8.37 10.87 28.54
C GLN A 114 -9.83 11.30 28.41
N MET A 115 -10.53 10.82 27.37
CA MET A 115 -11.96 11.07 27.16
C MET A 115 -12.87 10.14 27.98
N GLY A 116 -12.29 9.21 28.76
CA GLY A 116 -13.06 8.22 29.51
C GLY A 116 -13.64 7.10 28.63
N GLU A 117 -13.20 6.97 27.39
CA GLU A 117 -13.63 5.93 26.46
C GLU A 117 -12.67 4.74 26.46
N THR A 118 -13.22 3.53 26.34
CA THR A 118 -12.44 2.31 26.16
C THR A 118 -12.47 1.88 24.70
N ILE A 119 -11.33 1.97 24.01
CA ILE A 119 -11.17 1.44 22.65
C ILE A 119 -10.49 0.07 22.71
N THR A 120 -11.14 -0.93 22.11
CA THR A 120 -10.54 -2.24 21.87
C THR A 120 -9.70 -2.16 20.60
N LEU A 121 -8.39 -2.41 20.73
CA LEU A 121 -7.47 -2.47 19.60
C LEU A 121 -7.20 -3.92 19.20
N PRO A 122 -7.03 -4.20 17.90
CA PRO A 122 -6.60 -5.52 17.43
C PRO A 122 -5.18 -5.85 17.92
N PRO A 123 -4.76 -7.12 17.93
CA PRO A 123 -3.41 -7.48 18.37
C PRO A 123 -2.34 -6.83 17.48
N ALA A 124 -1.40 -6.10 18.09
CA ALA A 124 -0.35 -5.36 17.37
C ALA A 124 0.53 -6.27 16.50
N ALA A 125 0.67 -7.55 16.85
CA ALA A 125 1.42 -8.54 16.08
C ALA A 125 0.96 -8.63 14.63
N TRP A 126 -0.35 -8.51 14.36
CA TRP A 126 -0.86 -8.56 12.99
C TRP A 126 -0.30 -7.44 12.11
N TYR A 127 -0.06 -6.26 12.69
CA TYR A 127 0.47 -5.09 11.99
C TYR A 127 2.00 -5.12 11.94
N LEU A 128 2.65 -5.53 13.03
CA LEU A 128 4.12 -5.64 13.10
C LEU A 128 4.69 -6.55 12.01
N PHE A 129 3.98 -7.62 11.66
CA PHE A 129 4.42 -8.59 10.67
C PHE A 129 3.79 -8.42 9.28
N PHE A 130 3.13 -7.28 9.00
CA PHE A 130 2.44 -7.04 7.71
C PHE A 130 1.46 -8.16 7.35
N VAL A 131 0.72 -8.69 8.32
CA VAL A 131 -0.30 -9.74 8.13
C VAL A 131 -1.69 -9.29 8.56
N SER A 132 -1.89 -7.98 8.74
CA SER A 132 -3.16 -7.40 9.17
C SER A 132 -4.31 -7.73 8.22
N ASN A 133 -4.02 -8.08 6.96
CA ASN A 133 -5.01 -8.50 5.99
C ASN A 133 -5.72 -9.82 6.32
N PHE A 134 -5.15 -10.65 7.20
CA PHE A 134 -5.76 -11.88 7.69
C PHE A 134 -6.59 -11.69 8.96
N TYR A 135 -6.56 -10.50 9.57
CA TYR A 135 -7.36 -10.20 10.74
C TYR A 135 -8.80 -9.85 10.33
N SER A 136 -9.76 -10.68 10.73
CA SER A 136 -11.14 -10.64 10.25
C SER A 136 -12.10 -9.80 11.10
N GLU A 137 -11.75 -9.48 12.35
CA GLU A 137 -12.65 -8.80 13.29
C GLU A 137 -12.78 -7.28 13.06
N GLY A 138 -12.39 -6.82 11.87
CA GLY A 138 -12.44 -5.42 11.47
C GLY A 138 -11.30 -4.59 12.06
N HIS A 139 -11.00 -3.47 11.41
CA HIS A 139 -9.92 -2.59 11.83
C HIS A 139 -10.49 -1.28 12.35
N VAL A 140 -9.86 -0.71 13.38
CA VAL A 140 -10.10 0.71 13.69
C VAL A 140 -9.66 1.56 12.50
N PHE A 141 -10.37 2.66 12.26
CA PHE A 141 -10.28 3.51 11.06
C PHE A 141 -8.85 3.73 10.53
N PHE A 142 -7.91 4.13 11.40
CA PHE A 142 -6.52 4.40 11.00
C PHE A 142 -5.72 3.14 10.66
N LEU A 143 -5.98 2.03 11.36
CA LEU A 143 -5.35 0.75 11.10
C LEU A 143 -5.93 0.07 9.85
N GLN A 144 -7.14 0.45 9.43
CA GLN A 144 -7.80 -0.15 8.28
C GLN A 144 -7.04 0.09 6.97
N GLN A 145 -6.37 1.23 6.86
CA GLN A 145 -5.52 1.55 5.71
C GLN A 145 -4.28 0.65 5.62
N LEU A 146 -3.80 0.14 6.76
CA LEU A 146 -2.62 -0.75 6.81
C LEU A 146 -2.91 -2.14 6.23
N TRP A 147 -4.18 -2.49 6.01
CA TRP A 147 -4.59 -3.69 5.30
C TRP A 147 -3.98 -3.72 3.90
N THR A 148 -4.18 -2.67 3.10
CA THR A 148 -3.67 -2.61 1.72
C THR A 148 -2.14 -2.60 1.69
N LEU A 149 -1.50 -1.88 2.63
CA LEU A 149 -0.03 -1.86 2.72
C LEU A 149 0.55 -3.23 3.11
N SER A 150 -0.16 -4.00 3.93
CA SER A 150 0.23 -5.37 4.29
C SER A 150 0.22 -6.28 3.06
N VAL A 151 -0.83 -6.19 2.24
CA VAL A 151 -0.92 -6.92 0.97
C VAL A 151 0.16 -6.47 -0.01
N GLU A 152 0.46 -5.17 -0.08
CA GLU A 152 1.52 -4.63 -0.94
C GLU A 152 2.92 -5.14 -0.55
N GLU A 153 3.22 -5.21 0.74
CA GLU A 153 4.51 -5.74 1.22
C GLU A 153 4.65 -7.24 0.90
N GLN A 154 3.59 -8.02 1.12
CA GLN A 154 3.54 -9.43 0.74
C GLN A 154 3.75 -9.60 -0.77
N PHE A 155 3.08 -8.78 -1.57
CA PHE A 155 3.24 -8.77 -3.01
C PHE A 155 4.67 -8.47 -3.45
N TYR A 156 5.36 -7.52 -2.81
CA TYR A 156 6.76 -7.22 -3.10
C TYR A 156 7.70 -8.38 -2.80
N ILE A 157 7.49 -9.08 -1.69
CA ILE A 157 8.28 -10.27 -1.35
C ILE A 157 8.05 -11.35 -2.40
N VAL A 158 6.80 -11.71 -2.67
CA VAL A 158 6.45 -12.76 -3.64
C VAL A 158 6.98 -12.43 -5.02
N TRP A 159 6.77 -11.20 -5.49
CA TRP A 159 7.24 -10.79 -6.81
C TRP A 159 8.76 -10.70 -6.90
N GLY A 160 9.42 -10.19 -5.87
CA GLY A 160 10.89 -10.15 -5.81
C GLY A 160 11.50 -11.56 -5.83
N LEU A 161 10.89 -12.53 -5.15
CA LEU A 161 11.30 -13.93 -5.21
C LEU A 161 11.07 -14.53 -6.61
N SER A 162 9.94 -14.24 -7.25
CA SER A 162 9.68 -14.64 -8.63
C SER A 162 10.74 -14.10 -9.58
N LEU A 163 11.05 -12.79 -9.49
CA LEU A 163 12.10 -12.16 -10.29
C LEU A 163 13.46 -12.81 -10.04
N LEU A 164 13.80 -13.11 -8.78
CA LEU A 164 15.05 -13.80 -8.44
C LEU A 164 15.13 -15.19 -9.09
N PHE A 165 14.01 -15.92 -9.17
CA PHE A 165 13.96 -17.24 -9.80
C PHE A 165 14.13 -17.14 -11.33
N PHE A 166 13.42 -16.21 -11.99
CA PHE A 166 13.45 -16.09 -13.46
C PHE A 166 14.69 -15.38 -14.02
N THR A 167 15.39 -14.59 -13.21
CA THR A 167 16.62 -13.87 -13.64
C THR A 167 17.91 -14.60 -13.30
N LYS A 168 17.84 -15.69 -12.52
CA LYS A 168 18.97 -16.58 -12.30
C LYS A 168 19.20 -17.42 -13.56
N LYS A 169 20.32 -17.19 -14.25
CA LYS A 169 20.89 -18.15 -15.20
C LYS A 169 21.65 -19.24 -14.46
#